data_AF-A0A1L7WYL6-F1
#
_entry.id   AF-A0A1L7WYL6-F1
#
_cell.length_a   1.000
_cell.length_b   1.000
_cell.length_c   1.000
_cell.angle_alpha   90.00
_cell.angle_beta   90.00
_cell.angle_gamma   90.00
#
_symmetry.space_group_name_H-M   'P 1'
#
loop_
_entity.id
_entity.type
_entity.pdbx_description
1 polymer ?
#
loop_
_entity_poly.entity_id
_entity_poly.type
_entity_poly.pdbx_seq_one_letter_code
_entity_poly.pdbx_strand_id
1 'polypeptide(L)'
;MPHAILPNTTTSYNDWRDGLYRDGYAIIKNAVPADRAASYVESMTQWLEKFPLGFDRNDPSTWTEEHLPAHMKGGMYHGYSVSHEKFVWDARLEPGVLDAWPHQDQDSKIRGFQCAQGIINLVGNGPEDGGLVVVRGSHKFNDEFFKTHSMEKKASWGPVPDDWHGFDDSEVAWFEDRGCKTIKVCAAAGDLIVWDSRTVHYNVLPEGKNTRAVIYACYTPAALASKEDLEKKKEIFEKRERTTHWPHRNFWRATEILRLGKKDPYHRDRPFEEPVLNDRLLKLAGALPY
;
A
#
# COMPACT_ATOMS: atom_id res chain seq x y z
N MET A 1 -3.76 -15.09 20.33
CA MET A 1 -4.14 -13.67 20.22
C MET A 1 -5.63 -13.57 19.95
N PRO A 2 -6.46 -12.99 20.83
CA PRO A 2 -7.92 -13.08 20.67
C PRO A 2 -8.57 -11.84 20.04
N HIS A 3 -7.85 -11.04 19.24
CA HIS A 3 -8.34 -9.73 18.78
C HIS A 3 -8.87 -9.71 17.34
N ALA A 4 -9.28 -10.85 16.80
CA ALA A 4 -9.97 -10.88 15.53
C ALA A 4 -11.33 -10.20 15.66
N ILE A 5 -11.53 -9.06 14.99
CA ILE A 5 -12.86 -8.47 14.88
C ILE A 5 -13.58 -9.23 13.78
N LEU A 6 -14.75 -9.75 14.08
CA LEU A 6 -15.67 -10.23 13.06
C LEU A 6 -16.58 -9.07 12.69
N PRO A 7 -16.49 -8.54 11.46
CA PRO A 7 -17.42 -7.53 10.99
C PRO A 7 -18.85 -8.03 11.15
N ASN A 8 -19.74 -7.21 11.70
CA ASN A 8 -21.14 -7.58 11.78
C ASN A 8 -21.77 -7.42 10.39
N THR A 9 -21.88 -8.53 9.67
CA THR A 9 -22.42 -8.58 8.31
C THR A 9 -23.96 -8.66 8.26
N THR A 10 -24.64 -8.74 9.41
CA THR A 10 -26.12 -8.73 9.47
C THR A 10 -26.69 -7.32 9.61
N THR A 11 -25.87 -6.34 9.98
CA THR A 11 -26.23 -4.93 10.03
C THR A 11 -25.95 -4.27 8.67
N SER A 12 -26.94 -3.55 8.13
CA SER A 12 -26.68 -2.57 7.07
C SER A 12 -26.29 -1.23 7.69
N TYR A 13 -25.13 -0.73 7.29
CA TYR A 13 -24.59 0.54 7.76
C TYR A 13 -25.02 1.73 6.88
N ASN A 14 -25.51 1.45 5.68
CA ASN A 14 -25.89 2.43 4.65
C ASN A 14 -24.71 3.36 4.28
N ASP A 15 -23.49 2.83 4.32
CA ASP A 15 -22.27 3.54 3.94
C ASP A 15 -21.21 2.58 3.34
N TRP A 16 -19.98 3.07 3.19
CA TRP A 16 -18.86 2.34 2.59
C TRP A 16 -18.54 1.02 3.29
N ARG A 17 -18.90 0.83 4.57
CA ARG A 17 -18.68 -0.41 5.31
C ARG A 17 -19.44 -1.57 4.69
N ASP A 18 -20.63 -1.32 4.14
CA ASP A 18 -21.42 -2.35 3.47
C ASP A 18 -20.66 -2.90 2.25
N GLY A 19 -20.01 -2.02 1.49
CA GLY A 19 -19.13 -2.40 0.39
C GLY A 19 -17.92 -3.20 0.89
N LEU A 20 -17.21 -2.68 1.89
CA LEU A 20 -16.03 -3.34 2.45
C LEU A 20 -16.35 -4.77 2.93
N TYR A 21 -17.45 -4.94 3.67
CA TYR A 21 -17.82 -6.24 4.22
C TYR A 21 -18.36 -7.20 3.16
N ARG A 22 -19.13 -6.70 2.18
CA ARG A 22 -19.66 -7.52 1.10
C ARG A 22 -18.59 -7.93 0.09
N ASP A 23 -17.73 -7.00 -0.31
CA ASP A 23 -16.89 -7.11 -1.50
C ASP A 23 -15.39 -7.22 -1.18
N GLY A 24 -14.99 -6.94 0.07
CA GLY A 24 -13.59 -6.92 0.49
C GLY A 24 -12.90 -5.59 0.23
N TYR A 25 -13.58 -4.67 -0.47
CA TYR A 25 -13.11 -3.31 -0.74
C TYR A 25 -14.28 -2.34 -0.86
N ALA A 26 -14.00 -1.05 -0.73
CA ALA A 26 -14.93 0.03 -0.98
C ALA A 26 -14.22 1.27 -1.52
N ILE A 27 -14.97 2.14 -2.20
CA ILE A 27 -14.51 3.46 -2.64
C ILE A 27 -15.36 4.51 -1.94
N ILE A 28 -14.72 5.34 -1.13
CA ILE A 28 -15.33 6.53 -0.52
C ILE A 28 -15.14 7.67 -1.51
N LYS A 29 -16.23 8.09 -2.14
CA LYS A 29 -16.23 9.13 -3.16
C LYS A 29 -15.92 10.49 -2.55
N ASN A 30 -15.07 11.28 -3.21
CA ASN A 30 -14.76 12.65 -2.83
C ASN A 30 -14.32 12.78 -1.35
N ALA A 31 -13.53 11.81 -0.86
CA ALA A 31 -12.95 11.85 0.49
C ALA A 31 -12.01 13.06 0.66
N VAL A 32 -11.34 13.42 -0.43
CA VAL A 32 -10.61 14.68 -0.61
C VAL A 32 -11.25 15.40 -1.82
N PRO A 33 -11.64 16.67 -1.70
CA PRO A 33 -12.01 17.50 -2.85
C PRO A 33 -10.96 17.48 -3.95
N ALA A 34 -11.39 17.40 -5.22
CA ALA A 34 -10.49 17.23 -6.35
C ALA A 34 -9.46 18.37 -6.50
N ASP A 35 -9.85 19.60 -6.20
CA ASP A 35 -8.96 20.78 -6.17
C ASP A 35 -7.86 20.63 -5.10
N ARG A 36 -8.22 20.12 -3.91
CA ARG A 36 -7.25 19.82 -2.85
C ARG A 36 -6.35 18.65 -3.23
N ALA A 37 -6.89 17.61 -3.87
CA ALA A 37 -6.08 16.50 -4.38
C ALA A 37 -5.01 17.00 -5.35
N ALA A 38 -5.38 17.87 -6.31
CA ALA A 38 -4.44 18.50 -7.24
C ALA A 38 -3.39 19.35 -6.50
N SER A 39 -3.77 20.11 -5.47
CA SER A 39 -2.81 20.88 -4.67
C SER A 39 -1.78 20.00 -3.97
N TYR A 40 -2.16 18.78 -3.55
CA TYR A 40 -1.22 17.83 -2.94
C TYR A 40 -0.28 17.22 -3.96
N VAL A 41 -0.74 16.97 -5.20
CA VAL A 41 0.15 16.57 -6.30
C VAL A 41 1.20 17.65 -6.54
N GLU A 42 0.79 18.92 -6.61
CA GLU A 42 1.71 20.03 -6.77
C GLU A 42 2.74 20.09 -5.63
N SER A 43 2.30 19.95 -4.37
CA SER A 43 3.21 19.91 -3.22
C SER A 43 4.18 18.71 -3.26
N MET A 44 3.74 17.54 -3.72
CA MET A 44 4.62 16.38 -3.93
C MET A 44 5.70 16.68 -4.97
N THR A 45 5.32 17.32 -6.09
CA THR A 45 6.28 17.67 -7.14
C THR A 45 7.27 18.74 -6.68
N GLN A 46 6.79 19.79 -6.00
CA GLN A 46 7.67 20.82 -5.42
C GLN A 46 8.63 20.25 -4.37
N TRP A 47 8.19 19.23 -3.63
CA TRP A 47 9.06 18.52 -2.69
C TRP A 47 10.21 17.81 -3.39
N LEU A 48 9.96 17.16 -4.55
CA LEU A 48 11.02 16.54 -5.36
C LEU A 48 12.03 17.58 -5.86
N GLU A 49 11.55 18.75 -6.30
CA GLU A 49 12.39 19.85 -6.80
C GLU A 49 13.30 20.50 -5.74
N LYS A 50 13.03 20.28 -4.45
CA LYS A 50 13.90 20.77 -3.37
C LYS A 50 15.24 20.03 -3.30
N PHE A 51 15.34 18.84 -3.90
CA PHE A 51 16.59 18.09 -3.93
C PHE A 51 17.48 18.60 -5.07
N PRO A 52 18.77 18.90 -4.82
CA PRO A 52 19.71 19.36 -5.84
C PRO A 52 20.23 18.17 -6.66
N LEU A 53 19.31 17.42 -7.26
CA LEU A 53 19.57 16.20 -8.02
C LEU A 53 19.28 16.39 -9.52
N GLY A 54 18.70 17.52 -9.92
CA GLY A 54 18.41 17.83 -11.33
C GLY A 54 17.09 17.27 -11.85
N PHE A 55 16.15 16.90 -10.96
CA PHE A 55 14.77 16.59 -11.34
C PHE A 55 14.10 17.81 -11.99
N ASP A 56 13.50 17.59 -13.16
CA ASP A 56 12.62 18.54 -13.84
C ASP A 56 11.30 17.82 -14.19
N ARG A 57 10.19 18.33 -13.64
CA ARG A 57 8.85 17.79 -13.88
C ARG A 57 8.42 17.85 -15.35
N ASN A 58 9.04 18.71 -16.16
CA ASN A 58 8.71 18.87 -17.57
C ASN A 58 9.64 18.08 -18.49
N ASP A 59 10.68 17.44 -17.93
CA ASP A 59 11.61 16.60 -18.66
C ASP A 59 11.61 15.18 -18.09
N PRO A 60 10.83 14.25 -18.69
CA PRO A 60 10.78 12.86 -18.28
C PRO A 60 12.14 12.13 -18.29
N SER A 61 13.15 12.63 -19.01
CA SER A 61 14.50 12.06 -18.99
C SER A 61 15.19 12.23 -17.63
N THR A 62 14.71 13.16 -16.80
CA THR A 62 15.16 13.37 -15.42
C THR A 62 14.36 12.54 -14.40
N TRP A 63 13.42 11.69 -14.82
CA TRP A 63 12.62 10.88 -13.90
C TRP A 63 13.31 9.54 -13.61
N THR A 64 14.56 9.63 -13.18
CA THR A 64 15.45 8.48 -12.95
C THR A 64 16.03 8.50 -11.54
N GLU A 65 16.65 7.40 -11.10
CA GLU A 65 17.26 7.31 -9.76
C GLU A 65 18.41 8.28 -9.51
N GLU A 66 19.04 8.75 -10.57
CA GLU A 66 20.12 9.73 -10.48
C GLU A 66 19.59 11.10 -10.05
N HIS A 67 18.40 11.45 -10.55
CA HIS A 67 17.77 12.76 -10.44
C HIS A 67 16.68 12.83 -9.35
N LEU A 68 16.23 11.68 -8.83
CA LEU A 68 15.24 11.56 -7.76
C LEU A 68 15.87 11.11 -6.43
N PRO A 69 15.27 11.47 -5.27
CA PRO A 69 15.72 10.95 -3.97
C PRO A 69 15.56 9.42 -3.89
N ALA A 70 16.23 8.77 -2.94
CA ALA A 70 16.21 7.31 -2.79
C ALA A 70 14.78 6.72 -2.71
N HIS A 71 14.46 5.69 -3.50
CA HIS A 71 13.10 5.12 -3.61
C HIS A 71 13.10 3.58 -3.86
N MET A 72 11.94 2.92 -3.62
CA MET A 72 11.76 1.45 -3.54
C MET A 72 10.57 0.90 -4.40
N LYS A 73 10.73 -0.23 -5.13
CA LYS A 73 9.77 -0.92 -6.05
C LYS A 73 9.07 -0.01 -7.08
N GLY A 74 9.88 0.60 -7.93
CA GLY A 74 9.53 1.70 -8.84
C GLY A 74 10.52 2.83 -8.59
N GLY A 75 11.82 2.45 -8.59
CA GLY A 75 12.91 2.87 -7.70
C GLY A 75 13.43 1.67 -6.93
N MET A 76 14.58 1.06 -7.21
CA MET A 76 15.31 -0.07 -6.57
C MET A 76 15.68 -1.10 -7.64
N TYR A 77 16.92 -1.50 -7.93
CA TYR A 77 18.28 -1.01 -7.65
C TYR A 77 19.01 -0.98 -9.02
N HIS A 78 19.83 0.04 -9.29
CA HIS A 78 20.28 0.40 -10.65
C HIS A 78 21.80 0.39 -10.86
N GLY A 79 22.55 -0.58 -10.33
CA GLY A 79 23.96 -0.70 -10.67
C GLY A 79 24.17 -1.14 -12.14
N TYR A 80 25.11 -0.52 -12.87
CA TYR A 80 25.59 -0.94 -14.21
C TYR A 80 24.56 -0.97 -15.35
N SER A 81 23.49 -0.18 -15.28
CA SER A 81 22.37 -0.30 -16.24
C SER A 81 21.76 -1.71 -16.26
N VAL A 82 21.99 -2.53 -15.22
CA VAL A 82 21.53 -3.92 -15.19
C VAL A 82 20.01 -3.98 -15.29
N SER A 83 19.32 -2.98 -14.73
CA SER A 83 17.87 -2.80 -14.85
C SER A 83 17.37 -2.58 -16.29
N HIS A 84 18.27 -2.28 -17.23
CA HIS A 84 18.03 -2.10 -18.66
C HIS A 84 18.74 -3.12 -19.55
N GLU A 85 19.46 -4.08 -18.97
CA GLU A 85 20.05 -5.17 -19.73
C GLU A 85 18.98 -6.01 -20.39
N LYS A 86 19.29 -6.57 -21.56
CA LYS A 86 18.32 -7.37 -22.33
C LYS A 86 17.72 -8.50 -21.47
N PHE A 87 18.52 -9.17 -20.66
CA PHE A 87 18.03 -10.27 -19.83
C PHE A 87 17.08 -9.80 -18.72
N VAL A 88 17.19 -8.54 -18.25
CA VAL A 88 16.24 -7.97 -17.29
C VAL A 88 14.94 -7.56 -17.98
N TRP A 89 15.01 -7.05 -19.22
CA TRP A 89 13.83 -6.82 -20.03
C TRP A 89 13.13 -8.13 -20.42
N ASP A 90 13.88 -9.14 -20.85
CA ASP A 90 13.36 -10.47 -21.16
C ASP A 90 12.67 -11.08 -19.93
N ALA A 91 13.33 -11.05 -18.76
CA ALA A 91 12.75 -11.52 -17.51
C ALA A 91 11.49 -10.74 -17.08
N ARG A 92 11.42 -9.44 -17.36
CA ARG A 92 10.22 -8.60 -17.11
C ARG A 92 9.08 -8.85 -18.09
N LEU A 93 9.38 -9.42 -19.26
CA LEU A 93 8.41 -9.77 -20.30
C LEU A 93 7.97 -11.24 -20.21
N GLU A 94 8.55 -12.03 -19.30
CA GLU A 94 8.07 -13.38 -19.01
C GLU A 94 6.61 -13.31 -18.54
N PRO A 95 5.71 -14.14 -19.10
CA PRO A 95 4.29 -14.13 -18.74
C PRO A 95 4.06 -14.16 -17.23
N GLY A 96 4.77 -15.03 -16.48
CA GLY A 96 4.66 -15.12 -15.02
C GLY A 96 5.24 -13.95 -14.22
N VAL A 97 5.89 -12.97 -14.85
CA VAL A 97 6.37 -11.71 -14.24
C VAL A 97 5.47 -10.53 -14.63
N LEU A 98 4.82 -10.61 -15.79
CA LEU A 98 3.73 -9.72 -16.20
C LEU A 98 2.42 -10.05 -15.46
N ASP A 99 2.25 -11.31 -15.06
CA ASP A 99 1.09 -11.77 -14.32
C ASP A 99 1.04 -11.16 -12.92
N ALA A 100 -0.19 -11.00 -12.45
CA ALA A 100 -0.53 -10.58 -11.10
C ALA A 100 0.41 -11.20 -10.07
N TRP A 101 0.78 -10.45 -9.03
CA TRP A 101 1.40 -11.02 -7.82
C TRP A 101 0.34 -11.05 -6.72
N PRO A 102 -0.67 -11.93 -6.80
CA PRO A 102 -1.85 -11.86 -5.95
C PRO A 102 -1.42 -12.25 -4.54
N HIS A 103 -1.72 -11.39 -3.59
CA HIS A 103 -1.36 -11.62 -2.20
C HIS A 103 -2.39 -11.04 -1.26
N GLN A 104 -2.29 -11.45 -0.01
CA GLN A 104 -2.89 -10.74 1.11
C GLN A 104 -1.80 -10.22 2.03
N ASP A 105 -2.10 -9.12 2.70
CA ASP A 105 -1.22 -8.44 3.64
C ASP A 105 -1.67 -8.72 5.09
N GLN A 106 -2.09 -9.97 5.31
CA GLN A 106 -2.37 -10.56 6.61
C GLN A 106 -1.68 -11.93 6.72
N ASP A 107 -1.03 -12.16 7.86
CA ASP A 107 -0.42 -13.46 8.17
C ASP A 107 -1.45 -14.59 8.00
N SER A 108 -1.09 -15.62 7.23
CA SER A 108 -1.88 -16.82 6.95
C SER A 108 -2.24 -17.61 8.21
N LYS A 109 -1.60 -17.33 9.35
CA LYS A 109 -1.87 -17.94 10.67
C LYS A 109 -2.88 -17.13 11.50
N ILE A 110 -3.28 -15.94 11.05
CA ILE A 110 -4.21 -15.04 11.75
C ILE A 110 -5.56 -15.00 11.03
N ARG A 111 -6.66 -14.98 11.81
CA ARG A 111 -8.04 -14.98 11.31
C ARG A 111 -8.79 -13.70 11.67
N GLY A 112 -9.92 -13.50 11.01
CA GLY A 112 -10.78 -12.33 11.14
C GLY A 112 -10.16 -11.02 10.65
N PHE A 113 -10.94 -9.94 10.76
CA PHE A 113 -10.50 -8.62 10.31
C PHE A 113 -9.44 -8.07 11.24
N GLN A 114 -8.33 -7.59 10.66
CA GLN A 114 -7.21 -7.03 11.39
C GLN A 114 -6.89 -5.60 10.97
N CYS A 115 -6.90 -5.33 9.67
CA CYS A 115 -6.59 -4.03 9.10
C CYS A 115 -7.43 -3.76 7.85
N ALA A 116 -7.80 -2.50 7.62
CA ALA A 116 -8.16 -2.03 6.31
C ALA A 116 -6.99 -1.21 5.75
N GLN A 117 -6.45 -1.64 4.62
CA GLN A 117 -5.49 -0.85 3.86
C GLN A 117 -6.26 0.14 2.97
N GLY A 118 -5.56 1.16 2.46
CA GLY A 118 -6.20 2.19 1.67
C GLY A 118 -5.26 3.05 0.86
N ILE A 119 -5.83 3.65 -0.17
CA ILE A 119 -5.19 4.56 -1.12
C ILE A 119 -6.05 5.82 -1.19
N ILE A 120 -5.49 6.95 -0.76
CA ILE A 120 -6.01 8.28 -1.10
C ILE A 120 -5.55 8.56 -2.51
N ASN A 121 -6.48 8.55 -3.46
CA ASN A 121 -6.21 8.64 -4.88
C ASN A 121 -6.11 10.11 -5.28
N LEU A 122 -4.90 10.65 -5.51
CA LEU A 122 -4.75 12.09 -5.80
C LEU A 122 -4.93 12.40 -7.29
N VAL A 123 -4.62 11.43 -8.14
CA VAL A 123 -4.87 11.47 -9.59
C VAL A 123 -5.81 10.33 -9.93
N GLY A 124 -6.85 10.60 -10.74
CA GLY A 124 -7.79 9.58 -11.18
C GLY A 124 -7.10 8.44 -11.92
N ASN A 125 -7.61 7.23 -11.77
CA ASN A 125 -7.14 6.06 -12.52
C ASN A 125 -8.31 5.30 -13.14
N GLY A 126 -8.20 5.04 -14.44
CA GLY A 126 -9.14 4.26 -15.22
C GLY A 126 -8.77 2.78 -15.35
N PRO A 127 -9.43 2.06 -16.29
CA PRO A 127 -9.18 0.64 -16.57
C PRO A 127 -7.78 0.36 -17.13
N GLU A 128 -7.25 1.26 -17.96
CA GLU A 128 -5.93 1.14 -18.62
C GLU A 128 -4.78 1.76 -17.79
N ASP A 129 -5.11 2.41 -16.68
CA ASP A 129 -4.12 2.97 -15.78
C ASP A 129 -3.66 1.94 -14.76
N GLY A 130 -2.43 2.09 -14.28
CA GLY A 130 -1.91 1.23 -13.23
C GLY A 130 -2.73 1.32 -11.94
N GLY A 131 -2.50 0.36 -11.04
CA GLY A 131 -3.01 0.42 -9.67
C GLY A 131 -3.74 -0.83 -9.23
N LEU A 132 -4.56 -0.66 -8.19
CA LEU A 132 -5.05 -1.77 -7.39
C LEU A 132 -6.01 -2.67 -8.17
N VAL A 133 -5.71 -3.96 -8.15
CA VAL A 133 -6.62 -5.04 -8.53
C VAL A 133 -6.95 -5.83 -7.27
N VAL A 134 -8.22 -6.21 -7.12
CA VAL A 134 -8.70 -7.02 -6.00
C VAL A 134 -9.47 -8.23 -6.51
N VAL A 135 -9.35 -9.36 -5.83
CA VAL A 135 -10.23 -10.52 -6.00
C VAL A 135 -11.43 -10.31 -5.07
N ARG A 136 -12.43 -9.61 -5.59
CA ARG A 136 -13.65 -9.22 -4.88
C ARG A 136 -14.29 -10.42 -4.19
N GLY A 137 -14.46 -10.33 -2.87
CA GLY A 137 -15.10 -11.35 -2.04
C GLY A 137 -14.16 -12.42 -1.48
N SER A 138 -12.88 -12.45 -1.87
CA SER A 138 -11.93 -13.49 -1.44
C SER A 138 -11.72 -13.50 0.08
N HIS A 139 -11.82 -12.34 0.74
CA HIS A 139 -11.68 -12.18 2.20
C HIS A 139 -12.69 -13.03 2.99
N LYS A 140 -13.85 -13.36 2.40
CA LYS A 140 -14.88 -14.22 3.01
C LYS A 140 -14.45 -15.68 3.08
N PHE A 141 -13.62 -16.12 2.14
CA PHE A 141 -13.14 -17.49 2.05
C PHE A 141 -11.77 -17.68 2.70
N ASN A 142 -11.19 -16.64 3.31
CA ASN A 142 -9.89 -16.68 3.97
C ASN A 142 -9.76 -17.86 4.95
N ASP A 143 -10.74 -18.01 5.83
CA ASP A 143 -10.77 -19.06 6.84
C ASP A 143 -10.90 -20.46 6.22
N GLU A 144 -11.67 -20.62 5.13
CA GLU A 144 -11.85 -21.90 4.42
C GLU A 144 -10.59 -22.27 3.62
N PHE A 145 -10.00 -21.29 2.93
CA PHE A 145 -8.78 -21.46 2.16
C PHE A 145 -7.66 -22.01 3.04
N PHE A 146 -7.37 -21.37 4.18
CA PHE A 146 -6.32 -21.83 5.09
C PHE A 146 -6.69 -23.02 5.97
N LYS A 147 -7.90 -23.58 5.85
CA LYS A 147 -8.22 -24.93 6.38
C LYS A 147 -7.86 -26.03 5.40
N THR A 148 -7.76 -25.71 4.11
CA THR A 148 -7.60 -26.67 3.01
C THR A 148 -6.26 -26.52 2.28
N HIS A 149 -5.56 -25.41 2.49
CA HIS A 149 -4.28 -25.08 1.87
C HIS A 149 -3.22 -24.78 2.92
N SER A 150 -1.95 -24.82 2.51
CA SER A 150 -0.81 -24.53 3.38
C SER A 150 -0.84 -23.09 3.89
N MET A 151 -0.49 -22.90 5.16
CA MET A 151 -0.21 -21.57 5.71
C MET A 151 1.27 -21.19 5.60
N GLU A 152 2.14 -22.14 5.25
CA GLU A 152 3.59 -21.92 5.24
C GLU A 152 4.05 -21.11 4.04
N LYS A 153 5.17 -20.39 4.21
CA LYS A 153 5.75 -19.59 3.13
C LYS A 153 6.35 -20.51 2.05
N LYS A 154 6.05 -20.24 0.78
CA LYS A 154 6.68 -20.96 -0.33
C LYS A 154 8.07 -20.39 -0.58
N ALA A 155 9.06 -21.27 -0.78
CA ALA A 155 10.43 -20.86 -1.10
C ALA A 155 10.51 -20.01 -2.38
N SER A 156 9.61 -20.23 -3.33
CA SER A 156 9.50 -19.48 -4.59
C SER A 156 9.21 -17.99 -4.40
N TRP A 157 8.66 -17.57 -3.27
CA TRP A 157 8.36 -16.16 -2.99
C TRP A 157 9.59 -15.34 -2.61
N GLY A 158 10.71 -16.00 -2.27
CA GLY A 158 11.87 -15.34 -1.68
C GLY A 158 11.57 -14.75 -0.30
N PRO A 159 12.41 -13.80 0.18
CA PRO A 159 12.19 -13.15 1.47
C PRO A 159 10.94 -12.27 1.44
N VAL A 160 9.90 -12.70 2.15
CA VAL A 160 8.63 -11.98 2.30
C VAL A 160 8.35 -11.70 3.78
N PRO A 161 7.64 -10.60 4.11
CA PRO A 161 7.21 -10.33 5.46
C PRO A 161 6.32 -11.45 6.04
N ASP A 162 6.34 -11.61 7.37
CA ASP A 162 5.49 -12.60 8.06
C ASP A 162 4.00 -12.35 7.82
N ASP A 163 3.61 -11.09 7.66
CA ASP A 163 2.25 -10.62 7.40
C ASP A 163 1.85 -10.62 5.92
N TRP A 164 2.58 -11.31 5.05
CA TRP A 164 2.29 -11.41 3.62
C TRP A 164 2.04 -12.86 3.18
N HIS A 165 1.02 -13.15 2.38
CA HIS A 165 0.83 -14.49 1.79
C HIS A 165 0.45 -14.39 0.31
N GLY A 166 1.21 -15.07 -0.56
CA GLY A 166 0.99 -15.09 -2.00
C GLY A 166 0.06 -16.21 -2.43
N PHE A 167 -0.60 -16.02 -3.56
CA PHE A 167 -1.48 -17.00 -4.18
C PHE A 167 -1.01 -17.28 -5.60
N ASP A 168 -0.85 -18.55 -5.94
CA ASP A 168 -0.58 -18.96 -7.32
C ASP A 168 -1.90 -18.93 -8.13
N ASP A 169 -1.82 -19.00 -9.47
CA ASP A 169 -3.01 -18.89 -10.34
C ASP A 169 -4.10 -19.92 -10.03
N SER A 170 -3.71 -21.15 -9.66
CA SER A 170 -4.66 -22.20 -9.25
C SER A 170 -5.37 -21.88 -7.94
N GLU A 171 -4.71 -21.16 -7.03
CA GLU A 171 -5.28 -20.70 -5.76
C GLU A 171 -6.18 -19.47 -5.99
N VAL A 172 -5.85 -18.60 -6.96
CA VAL A 172 -6.76 -17.53 -7.41
C VAL A 172 -8.01 -18.12 -8.06
N ALA A 173 -7.86 -19.08 -8.96
CA ALA A 173 -8.97 -19.79 -9.60
C ALA A 173 -9.89 -20.46 -8.58
N TRP A 174 -9.34 -20.99 -7.47
CA TRP A 174 -10.13 -21.55 -6.37
C TRP A 174 -11.11 -20.54 -5.75
N PHE A 175 -10.73 -19.26 -5.67
CA PHE A 175 -11.64 -18.18 -5.23
C PHE A 175 -12.65 -17.83 -6.31
N GLU A 176 -12.25 -17.80 -7.58
CA GLU A 176 -13.13 -17.48 -8.72
C GLU A 176 -14.23 -18.54 -8.91
N ASP A 177 -13.90 -19.82 -8.75
CA ASP A 177 -14.86 -20.94 -8.74
C ASP A 177 -15.93 -20.81 -7.64
N ARG A 178 -15.63 -20.02 -6.60
CA ARG A 178 -16.55 -19.69 -5.50
C ARG A 178 -17.27 -18.36 -5.69
N GLY A 179 -17.24 -17.82 -6.91
CA GLY A 179 -17.94 -16.60 -7.30
C GLY A 179 -17.20 -15.31 -6.96
N CYS A 180 -15.95 -15.39 -6.49
CA CYS A 180 -15.09 -14.20 -6.39
C CYS A 180 -14.75 -13.69 -7.80
N LYS A 181 -14.45 -12.39 -7.92
CA LYS A 181 -14.12 -11.80 -9.22
C LYS A 181 -12.90 -10.90 -9.12
N THR A 182 -11.96 -11.06 -10.04
CA THR A 182 -10.84 -10.15 -10.21
C THR A 182 -11.35 -8.81 -10.78
N ILE A 183 -11.10 -7.71 -10.08
CA ILE A 183 -11.59 -6.36 -10.41
C ILE A 183 -10.45 -5.35 -10.37
N LYS A 184 -10.20 -4.67 -11.49
CA LYS A 184 -9.39 -3.45 -11.53
C LYS A 184 -10.16 -2.30 -10.88
N VAL A 185 -9.64 -1.81 -9.76
CA VAL A 185 -10.28 -0.70 -9.04
C VAL A 185 -9.99 0.61 -9.79
N CYS A 186 -11.05 1.25 -10.26
CA CYS A 186 -11.01 2.56 -10.92
C CYS A 186 -11.57 3.61 -9.96
N ALA A 187 -10.86 4.71 -9.78
CA ALA A 187 -11.21 5.75 -8.81
C ALA A 187 -10.91 7.14 -9.39
N ALA A 188 -11.73 8.12 -9.02
CA ALA A 188 -11.51 9.51 -9.39
C ALA A 188 -10.41 10.14 -8.52
N ALA A 189 -9.89 11.29 -8.95
CA ALA A 189 -9.07 12.12 -8.08
C ALA A 189 -9.88 12.54 -6.85
N GLY A 190 -9.29 12.40 -5.68
CA GLY A 190 -9.92 12.69 -4.40
C GLY A 190 -10.68 11.53 -3.75
N ASP A 191 -10.88 10.41 -4.44
CA ASP A 191 -11.50 9.23 -3.83
C ASP A 191 -10.55 8.54 -2.85
N LEU A 192 -11.10 7.90 -1.83
CA LEU A 192 -10.36 6.99 -0.94
C LEU A 192 -10.79 5.56 -1.24
N ILE A 193 -9.85 4.74 -1.69
CA ILE A 193 -10.03 3.30 -1.84
C ILE A 193 -9.64 2.65 -0.50
N VAL A 194 -10.45 1.73 0.01
CA VAL A 194 -10.11 0.90 1.18
C VAL A 194 -10.37 -0.56 0.89
N TRP A 195 -9.53 -1.46 1.41
CA TRP A 195 -9.72 -2.90 1.31
C TRP A 195 -9.30 -3.63 2.58
N ASP A 196 -9.96 -4.76 2.85
CA ASP A 196 -9.66 -5.66 3.96
C ASP A 196 -8.31 -6.35 3.71
N SER A 197 -7.42 -6.40 4.71
CA SER A 197 -6.08 -7.00 4.59
C SER A 197 -6.09 -8.47 4.17
N ARG A 198 -7.23 -9.16 4.25
CA ARG A 198 -7.45 -10.54 3.77
C ARG A 198 -7.89 -10.63 2.31
N THR A 199 -8.23 -9.51 1.68
CA THR A 199 -8.63 -9.48 0.27
C THR A 199 -7.40 -9.72 -0.58
N VAL A 200 -7.46 -10.71 -1.48
CA VAL A 200 -6.37 -10.99 -2.40
C VAL A 200 -6.28 -9.81 -3.36
N HIS A 201 -5.10 -9.23 -3.49
CA HIS A 201 -4.89 -8.02 -4.27
C HIS A 201 -3.48 -7.98 -4.85
N TYR A 202 -3.30 -7.11 -5.83
CA TYR A 202 -2.02 -6.82 -6.47
C TYR A 202 -2.13 -5.48 -7.21
N ASN A 203 -1.01 -5.00 -7.76
CA ASN A 203 -1.00 -3.85 -8.65
C ASN A 203 -0.81 -4.31 -10.09
N VAL A 204 -1.54 -3.68 -11.02
CA VAL A 204 -1.25 -3.76 -12.46
C VAL A 204 -0.45 -2.54 -12.90
N LEU A 205 0.40 -2.72 -13.91
CA LEU A 205 1.13 -1.63 -14.55
C LEU A 205 0.20 -0.83 -15.48
N PRO A 206 0.45 0.47 -15.67
CA PRO A 206 -0.29 1.26 -16.64
C PRO A 206 0.04 0.85 -18.08
N GLU A 207 -0.96 0.87 -18.95
CA GLU A 207 -0.80 0.88 -20.41
C GLU A 207 -0.79 2.33 -20.94
N GLY A 208 -1.45 3.25 -20.23
CA GLY A 208 -1.51 4.66 -20.54
C GLY A 208 -0.31 5.49 -20.05
N LYS A 209 -0.36 6.80 -20.35
CA LYS A 209 0.67 7.79 -19.96
C LYS A 209 0.36 8.54 -18.65
N ASN A 210 -0.74 8.19 -17.98
CA ASN A 210 -1.19 8.91 -16.80
C ASN A 210 -0.25 8.64 -15.61
N THR A 211 0.40 9.68 -15.11
CA THR A 211 1.26 9.58 -13.93
C THR A 211 0.40 9.49 -12.68
N ARG A 212 0.52 8.39 -11.95
CA ARG A 212 -0.23 8.19 -10.70
C ARG A 212 0.45 8.90 -9.54
N ALA A 213 -0.34 9.61 -8.75
CA ALA A 213 0.04 10.09 -7.43
C ALA A 213 -0.99 9.62 -6.40
N VAL A 214 -0.50 9.00 -5.33
CA VAL A 214 -1.33 8.39 -4.29
C VAL A 214 -0.67 8.54 -2.93
N ILE A 215 -1.48 8.49 -1.87
CA ILE A 215 -0.99 8.32 -0.50
C ILE A 215 -1.59 7.02 0.05
N TYR A 216 -0.73 6.13 0.54
CA TYR A 216 -1.19 4.96 1.27
C TYR A 216 -1.62 5.35 2.69
N ALA A 217 -2.83 4.95 3.08
CA ALA A 217 -3.39 5.18 4.39
C ALA A 217 -4.08 3.90 4.89
N CYS A 218 -3.74 3.45 6.09
CA CYS A 218 -4.27 2.22 6.68
C CYS A 218 -5.03 2.53 7.98
N TYR A 219 -5.98 1.66 8.31
CA TYR A 219 -6.97 1.89 9.36
C TYR A 219 -7.17 0.64 10.20
N THR A 220 -7.08 0.80 11.51
CA THR A 220 -7.34 -0.26 12.48
C THR A 220 -8.09 0.34 13.66
N PRO A 221 -9.10 -0.33 14.24
CA PRO A 221 -9.75 0.15 15.45
C PRO A 221 -8.74 0.37 16.58
N ALA A 222 -8.89 1.48 17.33
CA ALA A 222 -8.01 1.79 18.45
C ALA A 222 -7.98 0.67 19.52
N ALA A 223 -9.09 -0.07 19.66
CA ALA A 223 -9.21 -1.21 20.57
C ALA A 223 -8.25 -2.38 20.25
N LEU A 224 -7.64 -2.41 19.06
CA LEU A 224 -6.62 -3.40 18.69
C LEU A 224 -5.20 -3.02 19.15
N ALA A 225 -4.97 -1.76 19.54
CA ALA A 225 -3.66 -1.30 19.97
C ALA A 225 -3.51 -1.48 21.49
N SER A 226 -2.42 -2.11 21.92
CA SER A 226 -2.05 -2.13 23.34
C SER A 226 -1.58 -0.74 23.79
N LYS A 227 -1.57 -0.48 25.10
CA LYS A 227 -0.99 0.77 25.64
C LYS A 227 0.48 0.92 25.28
N GLU A 228 1.23 -0.19 25.26
CA GLU A 228 2.65 -0.23 24.89
C GLU A 228 2.84 0.12 23.40
N ASP A 229 2.00 -0.44 22.52
CA ASP A 229 2.06 -0.14 21.09
C ASP A 229 1.72 1.33 20.80
N LEU A 230 0.78 1.93 21.53
CA LEU A 230 0.45 3.35 21.40
C LEU A 230 1.61 4.24 21.84
N GLU A 231 2.29 3.93 22.95
CA GLU A 231 3.46 4.69 23.38
C GLU A 231 4.61 4.58 22.37
N LYS A 232 4.85 3.38 21.84
CA LYS A 232 5.85 3.17 20.78
C LYS A 232 5.50 3.93 19.50
N LYS A 233 4.22 3.97 19.13
CA LYS A 233 3.74 4.75 17.96
C LYS A 233 3.95 6.25 18.17
N LYS A 234 3.69 6.76 19.37
CA LYS A 234 3.98 8.14 19.75
C LYS A 234 5.47 8.47 19.61
N GLU A 235 6.35 7.63 20.16
CA GLU A 235 7.81 7.80 20.04
C GLU A 235 8.25 7.87 18.57
N ILE A 236 7.73 6.97 17.72
CA ILE A 236 7.99 6.93 16.28
C ILE A 236 7.56 8.23 15.61
N PHE A 237 6.36 8.73 15.94
CA PHE A 237 5.85 9.98 15.40
C PHE A 237 6.73 11.18 15.80
N GLU A 238 7.11 11.29 17.09
CA GLU A 238 7.96 12.37 17.61
C GLU A 238 9.35 12.38 16.94
N LYS A 239 9.88 11.19 16.65
CA LYS A 239 11.14 10.99 15.93
C LYS A 239 11.04 11.12 14.41
N ARG A 240 9.83 11.27 13.85
CA ARG A 240 9.56 11.30 12.38
C ARG A 240 9.99 10.02 11.66
N GLU A 241 9.91 8.90 12.35
CA GLU A 241 10.18 7.58 11.79
C GLU A 241 8.93 7.01 11.07
N ARG A 242 9.12 5.96 10.27
CA ARG A 242 8.03 5.32 9.52
C ARG A 242 7.36 4.18 10.29
N THR A 243 6.13 3.84 9.94
CA THR A 243 5.43 2.63 10.40
C THR A 243 5.16 1.70 9.21
N THR A 244 4.58 0.54 9.49
CA THR A 244 4.08 -0.39 8.46
C THR A 244 2.59 -0.13 8.18
N HIS A 245 1.96 -0.99 7.36
CA HIS A 245 0.52 -0.97 7.09
C HIS A 245 -0.34 -1.54 8.24
N TRP A 246 0.24 -1.81 9.41
CA TRP A 246 -0.45 -2.23 10.63
C TRP A 246 -0.49 -1.09 11.66
N PRO A 247 -1.45 -0.14 11.60
CA PRO A 247 -1.41 1.05 12.45
C PRO A 247 -1.41 0.80 13.97
N HIS A 248 -1.77 -0.40 14.42
CA HIS A 248 -1.81 -0.79 15.82
C HIS A 248 -0.58 -1.60 16.28
N ARG A 249 0.33 -2.03 15.39
CA ARG A 249 1.52 -2.85 15.74
C ARG A 249 2.57 -2.93 14.61
N ASN A 250 3.58 -3.80 14.76
CA ASN A 250 4.58 -4.10 13.72
C ASN A 250 5.33 -2.85 13.22
N PHE A 251 5.99 -2.15 14.13
CA PHE A 251 6.72 -0.93 13.79
C PHE A 251 8.12 -1.22 13.27
N TRP A 252 8.51 -0.56 12.18
CA TRP A 252 9.81 -0.76 11.53
C TRP A 252 10.62 0.54 11.49
N ARG A 253 11.93 0.47 11.77
CA ARG A 253 12.86 1.60 11.71
C ARG A 253 13.86 1.42 10.58
N ALA A 254 14.07 2.48 9.79
CA ALA A 254 15.19 2.52 8.85
C ALA A 254 16.44 2.91 9.62
N THR A 255 17.47 2.09 9.52
CA THR A 255 18.76 2.40 10.14
C THR A 255 19.62 3.26 9.23
N GLU A 256 19.49 3.14 7.90
CA GLU A 256 20.17 4.01 6.92
C GLU A 256 19.40 4.11 5.59
N ILE A 257 19.42 5.29 4.95
CA ILE A 257 18.92 5.48 3.58
C ILE A 257 20.10 5.41 2.61
N LEU A 258 20.02 4.49 1.64
CA LEU A 258 21.00 4.36 0.58
C LEU A 258 20.42 4.90 -0.74
N ARG A 259 21.19 5.74 -1.43
CA ARG A 259 20.93 6.18 -2.81
C ARG A 259 22.02 5.64 -3.72
N LEU A 260 21.63 4.95 -4.80
CA LEU A 260 22.57 4.31 -5.73
C LEU A 260 23.61 3.41 -5.01
N GLY A 261 23.16 2.68 -3.99
CA GLY A 261 24.00 1.77 -3.20
C GLY A 261 24.99 2.43 -2.24
N LYS A 262 24.93 3.76 -2.06
CA LYS A 262 25.79 4.51 -1.13
C LYS A 262 24.94 5.28 -0.13
N LYS A 263 25.51 5.65 1.01
CA LYS A 263 24.85 6.53 1.99
C LYS A 263 24.38 7.80 1.28
N ASP A 264 23.10 8.13 1.41
CA ASP A 264 22.51 9.27 0.72
C ASP A 264 23.06 10.59 1.33
N PRO A 265 23.78 11.44 0.55
CA PRO A 265 24.28 12.71 1.04
C PRO A 265 23.16 13.71 1.35
N TYR A 266 21.96 13.47 0.84
CA TYR A 266 20.77 14.29 1.08
C TYR A 266 19.80 13.66 2.09
N HIS A 267 20.26 12.65 2.83
CA HIS A 267 19.51 12.05 3.93
C HIS A 267 19.05 13.11 4.95
N ARG A 268 17.81 12.98 5.44
CA ARG A 268 17.23 13.88 6.44
C ARG A 268 16.49 13.07 7.49
N ASP A 269 16.70 13.41 8.76
CA ASP A 269 15.95 12.84 9.89
C ASP A 269 14.63 13.58 10.16
N ARG A 270 14.40 14.73 9.51
CA ARG A 270 13.20 15.56 9.64
C ARG A 270 12.72 16.09 8.28
N PRO A 271 11.42 16.38 8.13
CA PRO A 271 10.86 16.88 6.87
C PRO A 271 11.45 18.25 6.48
N PHE A 272 11.22 18.67 5.23
CA PHE A 272 11.51 20.05 4.82
C PHE A 272 10.56 21.06 5.48
N GLU A 273 9.32 20.64 5.71
CA GLU A 273 8.26 21.43 6.33
C GLU A 273 7.60 20.56 7.40
N GLU A 274 7.57 21.05 8.64
CA GLU A 274 6.93 20.34 9.75
C GLU A 274 5.41 20.49 9.68
N PRO A 275 4.63 19.45 10.02
CA PRO A 275 3.19 19.55 10.05
C PRO A 275 2.71 20.45 11.19
N VAL A 276 1.61 21.18 10.96
CA VAL A 276 0.93 21.92 12.03
C VAL A 276 0.28 20.91 12.98
N LEU A 277 0.75 20.89 14.23
CA LEU A 277 0.24 19.98 15.25
C LEU A 277 -1.09 20.49 15.80
N ASN A 278 -2.09 19.62 15.82
CA ASN A 278 -3.37 19.81 16.49
C ASN A 278 -3.86 18.47 17.03
N ASP A 279 -4.85 18.49 17.92
CA ASP A 279 -5.37 17.29 18.58
C ASP A 279 -5.80 16.20 17.59
N ARG A 280 -6.40 16.59 16.46
CA ARG A 280 -6.83 15.62 15.44
C ARG A 280 -5.63 14.91 14.83
N LEU A 281 -4.58 15.63 14.46
CA LEU A 281 -3.35 15.05 13.92
C LEU A 281 -2.69 14.16 14.97
N LEU A 282 -2.57 14.63 16.21
CA LEU A 282 -1.93 13.86 17.28
C LEU A 282 -2.71 12.58 17.59
N LYS A 283 -4.05 12.60 17.54
CA LYS A 283 -4.88 11.40 17.66
C LYS A 283 -4.62 10.42 16.53
N LEU A 284 -4.64 10.87 15.27
CA LEU A 284 -4.38 10.02 14.11
C LEU A 284 -2.97 9.42 14.12
N ALA A 285 -1.98 10.20 14.58
CA ALA A 285 -0.61 9.74 14.79
C ALA A 285 -0.49 8.73 15.95
N GLY A 286 -1.49 8.62 16.83
CA GLY A 286 -1.40 7.85 18.07
C GLY A 286 -0.55 8.51 19.15
N ALA A 287 -0.20 9.79 18.98
CA ALA A 287 0.54 10.59 19.95
C ALA A 287 -0.38 11.20 21.04
N LEU A 288 -1.69 11.25 20.77
CA LEU A 288 -2.74 11.59 21.73
C LEU A 288 -3.77 10.46 21.76
N PRO A 289 -4.31 10.05 22.93
CA PRO A 289 -5.38 9.07 22.99
C PRO A 289 -6.63 9.48 22.20
N TYR A 290 -7.28 8.51 21.58
CA TYR A 290 -8.47 8.69 20.73
C TYR A 290 -9.68 9.18 21.52
#